data_AF-A0A2K2D6I9-F1
#
_entry.id   AF-A0A2K2D6I9-F1
#
_cell.length_a   1.000
_cell.length_b   1.000
_cell.length_c   1.000
_cell.angle_alpha   90.00
_cell.angle_beta   90.00
_cell.angle_gamma   90.00
#
_symmetry.space_group_name_H-M   'P 1'
#
loop_
_entity.id
_entity.type
_entity.pdbx_description
1 polymer ?
#
loop_
_entity_poly.entity_id
_entity_poly.type
_entity_poly.pdbx_seq_one_letter_code
_entity_poly.pdbx_strand_id
1 'polypeptide(L)'
;MARALLLLYFFFFFFVVVVSRVPAPLLLAAAACVPERCGNLIVSPPFGLVDGSEENKCGLMGFQVHCTDKIPYLGFYGREYRLQILGIFYGNFSLLVSDAHKLVGFNPPSERGCHVPTANSTSKLGLPFSNSPLNQNLIFYNCTKAPPPPETVSRDGLVDTACRNNTFVRAGGPYNGDGGGGGYELEGCNSTAVPVLGKSDSGKVNASDYLELIRDGFLLTWQPTQGSQPDAADNVERSATEVQV
;
A
#
# COMPACT_ATOMS: atom_id res chain seq x y z
N MET A 1 19.29 22.92 50.55
CA MET A 1 18.40 23.78 49.73
C MET A 1 19.05 24.25 48.44
N ALA A 2 20.26 24.83 48.45
CA ALA A 2 20.92 25.35 47.23
C ALA A 2 21.17 24.33 46.10
N ARG A 3 21.51 23.06 46.42
CA ARG A 3 21.72 22.00 45.41
C ARG A 3 20.45 21.60 44.66
N ALA A 4 19.31 21.59 45.33
CA ALA A 4 18.02 21.30 44.70
C ALA A 4 17.59 22.43 43.76
N LEU A 5 17.84 23.70 44.14
CA LEU A 5 17.59 24.85 43.26
C LEU A 5 18.48 24.83 42.01
N LEU A 6 19.76 24.46 42.15
CA LEU A 6 20.68 24.34 41.02
C LEU A 6 20.27 23.25 40.03
N LEU A 7 19.81 22.09 40.53
CA LEU A 7 19.29 21.01 39.69
C LEU A 7 18.03 21.45 38.95
N LEU A 8 17.08 22.11 39.64
CA LEU A 8 15.87 22.63 39.01
C LEU A 8 16.19 23.68 37.93
N TYR A 9 17.17 24.55 38.18
CA TYR A 9 17.63 25.52 37.19
C TYR A 9 18.26 24.84 35.97
N PHE A 10 19.07 23.81 36.18
CA PHE A 10 19.69 23.05 35.09
C PHE A 10 18.64 22.32 34.23
N PHE A 11 17.66 21.65 34.85
CA PHE A 11 16.56 21.01 34.13
C PHE A 11 15.70 22.02 33.36
N PHE A 12 15.39 23.16 33.96
CA PHE A 12 14.63 24.22 33.31
C PHE A 12 15.40 24.81 32.12
N PHE A 13 16.69 25.12 32.30
CA PHE A 13 17.53 25.65 31.23
C PHE A 13 17.69 24.63 30.09
N PHE A 14 17.93 23.36 30.42
CA PHE A 14 18.00 22.29 29.43
C PHE A 14 16.68 22.14 28.67
N PHE A 15 15.54 22.14 29.36
CA PHE A 15 14.22 22.07 28.74
C PHE A 15 13.95 23.26 27.81
N VAL A 16 14.27 24.49 28.23
CA VAL A 16 14.14 25.70 27.41
C VAL A 16 15.06 25.63 26.19
N VAL A 17 16.29 25.16 26.34
CA VAL A 17 17.26 25.01 25.24
C VAL A 17 16.85 23.92 24.25
N VAL A 18 16.25 22.81 24.72
CA VAL A 18 15.69 21.77 23.85
C VAL A 18 14.50 22.32 23.07
N VAL A 19 13.53 22.96 23.73
CA VAL A 19 12.33 23.51 23.07
C VAL A 19 12.67 24.62 22.07
N SER A 20 13.65 25.47 22.37
CA SER A 20 14.09 26.57 21.48
C SER A 20 14.90 26.11 20.27
N ARG A 21 15.43 24.88 20.27
CA ARG A 21 16.07 24.27 19.09
C ARG A 21 15.11 23.51 18.19
N VAL A 22 13.86 23.28 18.62
CA VAL A 22 12.83 22.74 17.74
C VAL A 22 12.34 23.88 16.85
N PRO A 23 12.49 23.79 15.52
CA PRO A 23 11.97 24.82 14.62
C PRO A 23 10.47 25.03 14.85
N ALA A 24 10.02 26.27 15.06
CA ALA A 24 8.60 26.61 15.24
C ALA A 24 7.65 26.00 14.18
N PRO A 25 8.03 25.85 12.90
CA PRO A 25 7.20 25.16 11.91
C PRO A 25 6.94 23.68 12.23
N LEU A 26 7.90 22.98 12.88
CA LEU A 26 7.75 21.58 13.26
C LEU A 26 6.79 21.40 14.46
N LEU A 27 6.80 22.34 15.41
CA LEU A 27 5.84 22.37 16.52
C LEU A 27 4.42 22.71 16.04
N LEU A 28 4.28 23.64 15.07
CA LEU A 28 2.96 23.98 14.49
C LEU A 28 2.40 22.87 13.57
N ALA A 29 3.25 22.19 12.80
CA ALA A 29 2.81 21.08 11.94
C ALA A 29 2.32 19.88 12.75
N ALA A 30 2.97 19.57 13.88
CA ALA A 30 2.53 18.53 14.80
C ALA A 30 1.24 18.90 15.55
N ALA A 31 0.99 20.19 15.79
CA ALA A 31 -0.22 20.68 16.45
C ALA A 31 -1.43 20.85 15.50
N ALA A 32 -1.22 20.87 14.17
CA ALA A 32 -2.27 21.13 13.20
C ALA A 32 -2.93 19.86 12.61
N CYS A 33 -2.32 18.68 12.78
CA CYS A 33 -2.77 17.45 12.12
C CYS A 33 -3.23 16.41 13.13
N VAL A 34 -4.49 16.56 13.54
CA VAL A 34 -5.18 15.65 14.44
C VAL A 34 -5.64 14.41 13.66
N PRO A 35 -5.54 13.20 14.22
CA PRO A 35 -6.10 12.01 13.59
C PRO A 35 -7.60 12.13 13.33
N GLU A 36 -8.03 11.80 12.13
CA GLU A 36 -9.42 11.88 11.69
C GLU A 36 -9.99 10.50 11.33
N ARG A 37 -11.31 10.40 11.18
CA ARG A 37 -11.98 9.13 10.86
C ARG A 37 -12.60 9.13 9.48
N CYS A 38 -12.37 8.06 8.72
CA CYS A 38 -13.14 7.73 7.52
C CYS A 38 -13.70 6.31 7.68
N GLY A 39 -15.00 6.22 7.97
CA GLY A 39 -15.64 4.95 8.33
C GLY A 39 -14.99 4.33 9.57
N ASN A 40 -14.43 3.14 9.40
CA ASN A 40 -13.75 2.42 10.48
C ASN A 40 -12.25 2.74 10.58
N LEU A 41 -11.71 3.50 9.63
CA LEU A 41 -10.29 3.82 9.58
C LEU A 41 -9.99 5.12 10.34
N ILE A 42 -8.94 5.08 11.16
CA ILE A 42 -8.34 6.29 11.76
C ILE A 42 -7.17 6.68 10.85
N VAL A 43 -7.21 7.90 10.33
CA VAL A 43 -6.21 8.49 9.44
C VAL A 43 -5.40 9.49 10.25
N SER A 44 -4.13 9.16 10.49
CA SER A 44 -3.15 10.01 11.15
C SER A 44 -1.94 10.27 10.25
N PRO A 45 -1.12 11.30 10.57
CA PRO A 45 0.12 11.57 9.86
C PRO A 45 0.98 10.30 9.66
N PRO A 46 1.64 10.14 8.49
CA PRO A 46 1.75 11.11 7.39
C PRO A 46 0.52 11.20 6.47
N PHE A 47 -0.51 10.38 6.70
CA PHE A 47 -1.75 10.42 5.92
C PHE A 47 -2.67 11.54 6.38
N GLY A 48 -3.44 12.11 5.44
CA GLY A 48 -4.46 13.12 5.74
C GLY A 48 -5.69 12.97 4.85
N LEU A 49 -6.88 13.23 5.40
CA LEU A 49 -8.16 13.16 4.68
C LEU A 49 -8.33 14.37 3.76
N VAL A 50 -8.52 14.16 2.45
CA VAL A 50 -8.76 15.23 1.47
C VAL A 50 -10.25 15.39 1.23
N ASP A 51 -10.79 16.53 1.66
CA ASP A 51 -12.17 16.94 1.41
C ASP A 51 -12.25 17.92 0.22
N GLY A 52 -12.65 17.39 -0.95
CA GLY A 52 -13.01 18.22 -2.10
C GLY A 52 -11.93 19.20 -2.57
N SER A 53 -12.22 20.50 -2.50
CA SER A 53 -11.41 21.58 -3.09
C SER A 53 -10.42 22.25 -2.14
N GLU A 54 -10.35 21.84 -0.87
CA GLU A 54 -9.41 22.44 0.07
C GLU A 54 -8.04 21.77 -0.02
N GLU A 55 -6.98 22.59 -0.06
CA GLU A 55 -5.61 22.10 0.06
C GLU A 55 -5.44 21.43 1.42
N ASN A 56 -5.23 20.12 1.39
CA ASN A 56 -4.94 19.36 2.59
C ASN A 56 -3.67 19.84 3.28
N LYS A 57 -3.85 20.53 4.42
CA LYS A 57 -2.73 21.02 5.23
C LYS A 57 -1.97 19.91 5.96
N CYS A 58 -2.52 18.69 5.99
CA CYS A 58 -2.01 17.58 6.79
C CYS A 58 -1.53 16.36 5.99
N GLY A 59 -2.09 16.13 4.80
CA GLY A 59 -1.62 15.07 3.92
C GLY A 59 -0.39 15.54 3.15
N LEU A 60 0.75 14.87 3.34
CA LEU A 60 1.89 15.06 2.45
C LEU A 60 1.51 14.64 1.02
N MET A 61 2.16 15.20 0.00
CA MET A 61 1.94 14.76 -1.39
C MET A 61 2.15 13.24 -1.50
N GLY A 62 1.15 12.56 -2.06
CA GLY A 62 1.11 11.10 -2.15
C GLY A 62 0.55 10.38 -0.91
N PHE A 63 0.41 11.01 0.25
CA PHE A 63 -0.21 10.44 1.45
C PHE A 63 -1.66 10.89 1.66
N GLN A 64 -2.35 11.13 0.55
CA GLN A 64 -3.71 11.64 0.57
C GLN A 64 -4.71 10.50 0.68
N VAL A 65 -5.73 10.68 1.51
CA VAL A 65 -6.84 9.74 1.66
C VAL A 65 -8.13 10.47 1.29
N HIS A 66 -8.84 10.03 0.27
CA HIS A 66 -10.16 10.57 -0.06
C HIS A 66 -11.22 9.73 0.63
N CYS A 67 -12.10 10.37 1.40
CA CYS A 67 -13.22 9.70 2.04
C CYS A 67 -14.49 9.94 1.24
N THR A 68 -15.03 8.90 0.60
CA THR A 68 -16.31 8.99 -0.14
C THR A 68 -17.29 8.02 0.48
N ASP A 69 -18.43 8.52 0.96
CA ASP A 69 -19.46 7.72 1.65
C ASP A 69 -18.89 6.84 2.78
N LYS A 70 -17.94 7.40 3.55
CA LYS A 70 -17.22 6.72 4.63
C LYS A 70 -16.29 5.58 4.18
N ILE A 71 -16.00 5.49 2.89
CA ILE A 71 -15.04 4.54 2.31
C ILE A 71 -13.73 5.30 2.01
N PRO A 72 -12.59 4.89 2.63
CA PRO A 72 -11.31 5.54 2.40
C PRO A 72 -10.66 5.00 1.12
N TYR A 73 -10.23 5.91 0.26
CA TYR A 73 -9.48 5.60 -0.95
C TYR A 73 -8.13 6.29 -0.95
N LEU A 74 -7.14 5.62 -1.51
CA LEU A 74 -5.82 6.19 -1.71
C LEU A 74 -5.88 7.26 -2.81
N GLY A 75 -5.48 8.48 -2.47
CA GLY A 75 -5.44 9.63 -3.37
C GLY A 75 -4.20 9.59 -4.25
N PHE A 76 -4.41 9.59 -5.57
CA PHE A 76 -3.40 9.82 -6.58
C PHE A 76 -3.76 11.09 -7.36
N TYR A 77 -2.77 11.75 -7.97
CA TYR A 77 -3.01 12.85 -8.92
C TYR A 77 -4.06 12.43 -9.98
N GLY A 78 -5.29 12.93 -9.88
CA GLY A 78 -6.40 12.61 -10.79
C GLY A 78 -7.73 12.35 -10.09
N ARG A 79 -8.84 12.36 -10.85
CA ARG A 79 -10.22 12.32 -10.30
C ARG A 79 -10.80 10.90 -10.10
N GLU A 80 -10.08 9.84 -10.46
CA GLU A 80 -10.57 8.46 -10.36
C GLU A 80 -9.83 7.68 -9.27
N TYR A 81 -10.44 7.56 -8.10
CA TYR A 81 -9.95 6.74 -7.00
C TYR A 81 -10.18 5.26 -7.29
N ARG A 82 -9.12 4.45 -7.33
CA ARG A 82 -9.22 3.01 -7.69
C ARG A 82 -8.87 2.06 -6.55
N LEU A 83 -7.98 2.48 -5.65
CA LEU A 83 -7.51 1.67 -4.53
C LEU A 83 -8.23 2.09 -3.25
N GLN A 84 -9.12 1.23 -2.76
CA GLN A 84 -9.71 1.35 -1.44
C GLN A 84 -8.69 0.97 -0.38
N ILE A 85 -8.60 1.74 0.71
CA ILE A 85 -7.77 1.43 1.86
C ILE A 85 -8.59 0.54 2.80
N LEU A 86 -8.10 -0.67 3.06
CA LEU A 86 -8.71 -1.61 4.00
C LEU A 86 -8.08 -1.48 5.39
N GLY A 87 -6.81 -1.06 5.47
CA GLY A 87 -6.11 -0.83 6.73
C GLY A 87 -4.82 -0.06 6.56
N ILE A 88 -4.43 0.69 7.60
CA ILE A 88 -3.13 1.37 7.70
C ILE A 88 -2.38 0.78 8.90
N PHE A 89 -1.19 0.24 8.66
CA PHE A 89 -0.32 -0.32 9.70
C PHE A 89 0.89 0.58 9.89
N TYR A 90 0.74 1.60 10.74
CA TYR A 90 1.77 2.61 10.99
C TYR A 90 3.09 2.01 11.50
N GLY A 91 3.05 1.01 12.38
CA GLY A 91 4.25 0.38 12.92
C GLY A 91 5.10 -0.39 11.89
N ASN A 92 4.47 -0.85 10.79
CA ASN A 92 5.13 -1.60 9.73
C ASN A 92 5.30 -0.78 8.45
N PHE A 93 4.89 0.49 8.47
CA PHE A 93 4.85 1.37 7.30
C PHE A 93 4.18 0.71 6.08
N SER A 94 3.05 0.02 6.31
CA SER A 94 2.33 -0.73 5.27
C SER A 94 0.82 -0.46 5.23
N LEU A 95 0.25 -0.42 4.02
CA LEU A 95 -1.18 -0.24 3.74
C LEU A 95 -1.73 -1.54 3.19
N LEU A 96 -2.90 -1.99 3.67
CA LEU A 96 -3.69 -2.97 2.96
C LEU A 96 -4.68 -2.24 2.05
N VAL A 97 -4.62 -2.50 0.75
CA VAL A 97 -5.47 -1.86 -0.25
C VAL A 97 -6.13 -2.88 -1.19
N SER A 98 -7.31 -2.56 -1.71
CA SER A 98 -8.00 -3.37 -2.71
C SER A 98 -8.40 -2.54 -3.93
N ASP A 99 -8.16 -3.08 -5.12
CA ASP A 99 -8.69 -2.58 -6.40
C ASP A 99 -10.04 -3.26 -6.67
N ALA A 100 -11.04 -2.97 -5.83
CA ALA A 100 -12.36 -3.61 -5.88
C ALA A 100 -13.08 -3.40 -7.23
N HIS A 101 -12.70 -2.38 -7.99
CA HIS A 101 -13.19 -2.14 -9.35
C HIS A 101 -12.90 -3.32 -10.30
N LYS A 102 -11.87 -4.14 -10.01
CA LYS A 102 -11.61 -5.38 -10.76
C LYS A 102 -12.69 -6.43 -10.63
N LEU A 103 -13.49 -6.37 -9.57
CA LEU A 103 -14.58 -7.33 -9.34
C LEU A 103 -15.82 -7.01 -10.18
N VAL A 104 -15.98 -5.75 -10.63
CA VAL A 104 -17.12 -5.30 -11.44
C VAL A 104 -17.23 -6.09 -12.74
N GLY A 105 -16.08 -6.45 -13.35
CA GLY A 105 -16.04 -7.23 -14.57
C GLY A 105 -16.64 -8.63 -14.45
N PHE A 106 -16.76 -9.18 -13.25
CA PHE A 106 -17.31 -10.52 -13.01
C PHE A 106 -18.81 -10.53 -12.69
N ASN A 107 -19.43 -9.36 -12.45
CA ASN A 107 -20.83 -9.25 -12.06
C ASN A 107 -21.71 -8.66 -13.19
N PRO A 108 -22.60 -9.44 -13.82
CA PRO A 108 -23.57 -8.93 -14.79
C PRO A 108 -24.75 -8.20 -14.09
N PRO A 109 -25.33 -7.14 -14.70
CA PRO A 109 -25.02 -6.58 -16.02
C PRO A 109 -23.93 -5.50 -15.91
N SER A 110 -22.69 -5.84 -16.24
CA SER A 110 -21.62 -4.86 -16.45
C SER A 110 -21.70 -4.36 -17.91
N GLU A 111 -21.38 -3.08 -18.15
CA GLU A 111 -21.51 -2.44 -19.47
C GLU A 111 -20.73 -3.14 -20.59
N ARG A 112 -19.63 -3.83 -20.24
CA ARG A 112 -18.78 -4.57 -21.18
C ARG A 112 -19.04 -6.08 -21.18
N GLY A 113 -20.06 -6.54 -20.46
CA GLY A 113 -20.25 -7.95 -20.17
C GLY A 113 -19.14 -8.53 -19.28
N CYS A 114 -19.17 -9.85 -19.07
CA CYS A 114 -18.20 -10.49 -18.19
C CYS A 114 -16.78 -10.39 -18.78
N HIS A 115 -15.83 -9.85 -18.01
CA HIS A 115 -14.43 -9.75 -18.41
C HIS A 115 -13.48 -9.86 -17.22
N VAL A 116 -12.28 -10.36 -17.52
CA VAL A 116 -11.16 -10.41 -16.55
C VAL A 116 -10.41 -9.08 -16.50
N PRO A 117 -9.63 -8.81 -15.43
CA PRO A 117 -8.78 -7.63 -15.36
C PRO A 117 -7.81 -7.53 -16.54
N THR A 118 -7.65 -6.31 -17.08
CA THR A 118 -6.78 -6.03 -18.24
C THR A 118 -5.68 -5.02 -17.95
N ALA A 119 -5.63 -4.48 -16.73
CA ALA A 119 -4.65 -3.50 -16.31
C ALA A 119 -4.13 -3.84 -14.93
N ASN A 120 -2.85 -3.60 -14.69
CA ASN A 120 -2.23 -3.79 -13.39
C ASN A 120 -2.72 -2.71 -12.38
N SER A 121 -3.12 -3.13 -11.17
CA SER A 121 -3.47 -2.23 -10.05
C SER A 121 -2.35 -1.27 -9.66
N THR A 122 -1.09 -1.67 -9.77
CA THR A 122 0.06 -0.84 -9.38
C THR A 122 0.63 -0.04 -10.53
N SER A 123 0.03 -0.06 -11.73
CA SER A 123 0.52 0.70 -12.90
C SER A 123 0.55 2.22 -12.69
N LYS A 124 -0.31 2.73 -11.80
CA LYS A 124 -0.35 4.15 -11.39
C LYS A 124 0.28 4.37 -10.01
N LEU A 125 0.84 3.33 -9.42
CA LEU A 125 1.55 3.43 -8.15
C LEU A 125 2.91 4.07 -8.41
N GLY A 126 3.18 5.19 -7.74
CA GLY A 126 4.48 5.84 -7.74
C GLY A 126 4.92 6.13 -6.31
N LEU A 127 6.05 6.84 -6.19
CA LEU A 127 6.48 7.40 -4.91
C LEU A 127 5.31 8.17 -4.27
N PRO A 128 5.08 8.02 -2.95
CA PRO A 128 5.94 7.42 -1.93
C PRO A 128 5.72 5.91 -1.67
N PHE A 129 4.87 5.25 -2.46
CA PHE A 129 4.51 3.86 -2.22
C PHE A 129 5.34 2.88 -3.03
N SER A 130 5.50 1.68 -2.48
CA SER A 130 6.12 0.53 -3.13
C SER A 130 5.26 -0.71 -2.89
N ASN A 131 5.37 -1.69 -3.77
CA ASN A 131 4.69 -2.95 -3.58
C ASN A 131 5.40 -3.79 -2.51
N SER A 132 4.65 -4.37 -1.57
CA SER A 132 5.22 -5.25 -0.55
C SER A 132 5.76 -6.55 -1.15
N PRO A 133 6.95 -7.04 -0.74
CA PRO A 133 7.47 -8.33 -1.18
C PRO A 133 6.64 -9.52 -0.67
N LEU A 134 5.70 -9.29 0.25
CA LEU A 134 4.75 -10.31 0.74
C LEU A 134 3.60 -10.57 -0.22
N ASN A 135 3.42 -9.74 -1.24
CA ASN A 135 2.37 -9.92 -2.23
C ASN A 135 2.74 -11.00 -3.23
N GLN A 136 1.72 -11.73 -3.67
CA GLN A 136 1.80 -12.74 -4.72
C GLN A 136 1.10 -12.25 -5.99
N ASN A 137 1.45 -12.88 -7.11
CA ASN A 137 0.80 -12.69 -8.38
C ASN A 137 -0.45 -13.56 -8.52
N LEU A 138 -1.56 -12.99 -8.97
CA LEU A 138 -2.57 -13.70 -9.75
C LEU A 138 -2.45 -13.28 -11.21
N ILE A 139 -2.29 -14.25 -12.11
CA ILE A 139 -2.16 -13.97 -13.54
C ILE A 139 -3.48 -14.34 -14.22
N PHE A 140 -4.16 -13.32 -14.74
CA PHE A 140 -5.37 -13.49 -15.53
C PHE A 140 -5.03 -13.59 -17.01
N TYR A 141 -5.73 -14.47 -17.72
CA TYR A 141 -5.60 -14.69 -19.15
C TYR A 141 -6.90 -14.39 -19.87
N ASN A 142 -6.78 -13.71 -21.00
CA ASN A 142 -7.85 -13.57 -21.98
C ASN A 142 -7.34 -14.06 -23.33
N CYS A 143 -7.81 -15.24 -23.75
CA CYS A 143 -7.29 -15.95 -24.91
C CYS A 143 -8.20 -15.81 -26.13
N THR A 144 -7.62 -15.61 -27.31
CA THR A 144 -8.36 -15.51 -28.58
C THR A 144 -8.49 -16.84 -29.31
N LYS A 145 -7.71 -17.85 -28.92
CA LYS A 145 -7.69 -19.19 -29.50
C LYS A 145 -8.41 -20.21 -28.58
N ALA A 146 -8.50 -21.45 -29.08
CA ALA A 146 -8.98 -22.61 -28.33
C ALA A 146 -8.30 -22.74 -26.94
N PRO A 147 -8.98 -23.34 -25.95
CA PRO A 147 -8.46 -23.47 -24.59
C PRO A 147 -7.10 -24.21 -24.59
N PRO A 148 -6.21 -23.90 -23.62
CA PRO A 148 -4.94 -24.58 -23.49
C PRO A 148 -5.11 -26.11 -23.40
N PRO A 149 -4.16 -26.90 -23.93
CA PRO A 149 -4.20 -28.35 -23.80
C PRO A 149 -4.34 -28.79 -22.33
N PRO A 150 -5.02 -29.91 -22.01
CA PRO A 150 -5.24 -30.36 -20.63
C PRO A 150 -3.95 -30.54 -19.81
N GLU A 151 -2.86 -30.93 -20.47
CA GLU A 151 -1.53 -31.01 -19.89
C GLU A 151 -0.99 -29.65 -19.43
N THR A 152 -1.22 -28.59 -20.21
CA THR A 152 -0.87 -27.21 -19.86
C THR A 152 -1.71 -26.73 -18.69
N VAL A 153 -3.03 -26.99 -18.71
CA VAL A 153 -3.93 -26.64 -17.60
C VAL A 153 -3.45 -27.26 -16.29
N SER A 154 -3.10 -28.54 -16.31
CA SER A 154 -2.65 -29.28 -15.13
C SER A 154 -1.27 -28.84 -14.66
N ARG A 155 -0.31 -28.68 -15.58
CA ARG A 155 1.06 -28.27 -15.26
C ARG A 155 1.11 -26.86 -14.67
N ASP A 156 0.33 -25.95 -15.24
CA ASP A 156 0.39 -24.52 -14.91
C ASP A 156 -0.63 -24.09 -13.86
N GLY A 157 -1.46 -25.03 -13.38
CA GLY A 157 -2.49 -24.77 -12.38
C GLY A 157 -3.53 -23.74 -12.85
N LEU A 158 -3.91 -23.80 -14.14
CA LEU A 158 -4.90 -22.88 -14.70
C LEU A 158 -6.30 -23.23 -14.19
N VAL A 159 -7.04 -22.22 -13.76
CA VAL A 159 -8.43 -22.32 -13.32
C VAL A 159 -9.30 -21.45 -14.22
N ASP A 160 -10.45 -21.96 -14.65
CA ASP A 160 -11.44 -21.16 -15.38
C ASP A 160 -11.92 -20.00 -14.51
N THR A 161 -12.03 -18.80 -15.09
CA THR A 161 -12.71 -17.71 -14.39
C THR A 161 -14.24 -17.85 -14.50
N ALA A 162 -14.96 -17.14 -13.64
CA ALA A 162 -16.42 -17.04 -13.69
C ALA A 162 -16.97 -16.57 -15.05
N CYS A 163 -16.18 -15.81 -15.82
CA CYS A 163 -16.58 -15.39 -17.16
C CYS A 163 -16.54 -16.52 -18.20
N ARG A 164 -15.82 -17.61 -17.92
CA ARG A 164 -15.56 -18.68 -18.89
C ARG A 164 -14.99 -18.07 -20.18
N ASN A 165 -15.34 -18.61 -21.35
CA ASN A 165 -14.98 -18.02 -22.65
C ASN A 165 -13.46 -17.84 -22.87
N ASN A 166 -12.69 -18.91 -22.63
CA ASN A 166 -11.23 -18.92 -22.76
C ASN A 166 -10.53 -17.88 -21.87
N THR A 167 -11.08 -17.66 -20.67
CA THR A 167 -10.44 -16.86 -19.63
C THR A 167 -10.02 -17.73 -18.47
N PHE A 168 -8.76 -17.56 -18.04
CA PHE A 168 -8.15 -18.38 -17.01
C PHE A 168 -7.47 -17.52 -15.96
N VAL A 169 -7.22 -18.09 -14.80
CA VAL A 169 -6.38 -17.52 -13.74
C VAL A 169 -5.44 -18.58 -13.20
N ARG A 170 -4.20 -18.19 -12.87
CA ARG A 170 -3.30 -19.01 -12.06
C ARG A 170 -2.62 -18.21 -10.97
N ALA A 171 -2.17 -18.95 -9.95
CA ALA A 171 -1.27 -18.43 -8.94
C ALA A 171 0.13 -18.27 -9.55
N GLY A 172 0.72 -17.10 -9.35
CA GLY A 172 2.11 -16.84 -9.61
C GLY A 172 2.94 -16.83 -8.32
N GLY A 173 4.22 -16.53 -8.48
CA GLY A 173 5.17 -16.32 -7.41
C GLY A 173 5.05 -14.92 -6.79
N PRO A 174 6.09 -14.49 -6.08
CA PRO A 174 6.17 -13.15 -5.51
C PRO A 174 5.91 -12.07 -6.55
N TYR A 175 5.20 -11.02 -6.15
CA TYR A 175 4.85 -9.91 -7.02
C TYR A 175 6.04 -8.94 -7.19
N ASN A 176 6.49 -8.75 -8.42
CA ASN A 176 7.66 -7.94 -8.78
C ASN A 176 7.33 -6.58 -9.42
N GLY A 177 6.05 -6.27 -9.66
CA GLY A 177 5.63 -4.95 -10.16
C GLY A 177 5.68 -4.76 -11.67
N ASP A 178 6.22 -5.71 -12.44
CA ASP A 178 6.43 -5.56 -13.89
C ASP A 178 5.13 -5.48 -14.72
N GLY A 179 3.97 -5.77 -14.11
CA GLY A 179 2.64 -5.58 -14.68
C GLY A 179 2.26 -6.44 -15.88
N GLY A 180 3.23 -6.89 -16.66
CA GLY A 180 3.15 -8.07 -17.51
C GLY A 180 3.56 -9.28 -16.69
N GLY A 181 2.88 -10.41 -16.90
CA GLY A 181 3.25 -11.68 -16.30
C GLY A 181 4.55 -12.20 -16.91
N GLY A 182 5.67 -11.52 -16.71
CA GLY A 182 6.98 -11.96 -17.17
C GLY A 182 7.28 -13.33 -16.59
N GLY A 183 7.50 -14.32 -17.45
CA GLY A 183 7.63 -15.73 -17.08
C GLY A 183 6.29 -16.46 -16.89
N TYR A 184 5.17 -15.81 -17.19
CA TYR A 184 3.82 -16.36 -17.16
C TYR A 184 3.12 -16.30 -18.52
N GLU A 185 3.86 -16.23 -19.62
CA GLU A 185 3.30 -16.19 -20.96
C GLU A 185 2.50 -17.46 -21.28
N LEU A 186 1.41 -17.28 -22.02
CA LEU A 186 0.57 -18.37 -22.52
C LEU A 186 0.19 -18.04 -23.96
N GLU A 187 0.48 -18.97 -24.89
CA GLU A 187 0.33 -18.70 -26.31
C GLU A 187 -1.12 -18.34 -26.67
N GLY A 188 -1.30 -17.25 -27.41
CA GLY A 188 -2.63 -16.79 -27.85
C GLY A 188 -3.44 -16.09 -26.76
N CYS A 189 -2.83 -15.76 -25.63
CA CYS A 189 -3.49 -15.08 -24.51
C CYS A 189 -2.83 -13.74 -24.19
N ASN A 190 -3.65 -12.73 -23.92
CA ASN A 190 -3.18 -11.56 -23.19
C ASN A 190 -3.16 -11.90 -21.69
N SER A 191 -2.10 -11.48 -20.99
CA SER A 191 -1.95 -11.75 -19.56
C SER A 191 -1.95 -10.45 -18.76
N THR A 192 -2.49 -10.50 -17.54
CA THR A 192 -2.47 -9.36 -16.61
C THR A 192 -2.16 -9.87 -15.21
N ALA A 193 -1.13 -9.30 -14.60
CA ALA A 193 -0.79 -9.55 -13.21
C ALA A 193 -1.65 -8.68 -12.28
N VAL A 194 -2.22 -9.31 -11.25
CA VAL A 194 -2.96 -8.65 -10.18
C VAL A 194 -2.28 -9.00 -8.86
N PRO A 195 -1.81 -8.01 -8.08
CA PRO A 195 -1.21 -8.26 -6.78
C PRO A 195 -2.30 -8.67 -5.79
N VAL A 196 -1.98 -9.66 -4.96
CA VAL A 196 -2.83 -10.10 -3.83
C VAL A 196 -1.96 -10.49 -2.65
N LEU A 197 -2.49 -10.41 -1.44
CA LEU A 197 -1.81 -10.90 -0.25
C LEU A 197 -2.03 -12.42 -0.09
N GLY A 198 -0.95 -13.17 0.10
CA GLY A 198 -1.03 -14.61 0.41
C GLY A 198 -1.62 -14.87 1.79
N LYS A 199 -2.18 -16.08 2.00
CA LYS A 199 -2.66 -16.49 3.33
C LYS A 199 -1.47 -16.58 4.30
N SER A 200 -1.64 -16.06 5.51
CA SER A 200 -0.57 -15.82 6.49
C SER A 200 0.29 -17.03 6.83
N ASP A 201 -0.23 -18.25 6.72
CA ASP A 201 0.47 -19.46 7.16
C ASP A 201 1.41 -20.05 6.10
N SER A 202 1.21 -19.72 4.82
CA SER A 202 2.00 -20.30 3.72
C SER A 202 2.61 -19.28 2.77
N GLY A 203 2.12 -18.03 2.79
CA GLY A 203 2.47 -17.01 1.80
C GLY A 203 2.02 -17.37 0.38
N LYS A 204 1.30 -18.47 0.19
CA LYS A 204 0.80 -18.94 -1.10
C LYS A 204 -0.64 -18.50 -1.31
N VAL A 205 -1.02 -18.42 -2.58
CA VAL A 205 -2.38 -18.11 -3.02
C VAL A 205 -2.95 -19.28 -3.79
N ASN A 206 -4.25 -19.50 -3.64
CA ASN A 206 -4.99 -20.45 -4.45
C ASN A 206 -5.73 -19.69 -5.56
N ALA A 207 -5.45 -20.02 -6.82
CA ALA A 207 -6.07 -19.36 -7.96
C ALA A 207 -7.59 -19.50 -8.00
N SER A 208 -8.14 -20.58 -7.44
CA SER A 208 -9.61 -20.76 -7.34
C SER A 208 -10.29 -19.73 -6.43
N ASP A 209 -9.55 -19.13 -5.49
CA ASP A 209 -10.05 -18.13 -4.54
C ASP A 209 -9.90 -16.69 -5.09
N TYR A 210 -9.66 -16.52 -6.41
CA TYR A 210 -9.23 -15.23 -6.97
C TYR A 210 -10.15 -14.04 -6.68
N LEU A 211 -11.47 -14.25 -6.61
CA LEU A 211 -12.43 -13.18 -6.28
C LEU A 211 -12.24 -12.67 -4.84
N GLU A 212 -12.06 -13.60 -3.90
CA GLU A 212 -11.79 -13.29 -2.51
C GLU A 212 -10.41 -12.64 -2.36
N LEU A 213 -9.38 -13.17 -3.02
CA LEU A 213 -8.04 -12.60 -2.98
C LEU A 213 -7.98 -11.16 -3.50
N ILE A 214 -8.72 -10.83 -4.58
CA ILE A 214 -8.82 -9.45 -5.09
C ILE A 214 -9.54 -8.55 -4.07
N ARG A 215 -10.62 -9.04 -3.48
CA ARG A 215 -11.41 -8.30 -2.48
C ARG A 215 -10.59 -8.01 -1.22
N ASP A 216 -9.85 -9.00 -0.75
CA ASP A 216 -9.03 -8.91 0.47
C ASP A 216 -7.76 -8.06 0.23
N GLY A 217 -7.35 -7.93 -1.02
CA GLY A 217 -6.40 -6.91 -1.47
C GLY A 217 -4.94 -7.32 -1.36
N PHE A 218 -4.06 -6.33 -1.34
CA PHE A 218 -2.61 -6.48 -1.35
C PHE A 218 -1.93 -5.38 -0.52
N LEU A 219 -0.69 -5.61 -0.13
CA LEU A 219 0.06 -4.70 0.71
C LEU A 219 0.90 -3.70 -0.10
N LEU A 220 0.73 -2.41 0.19
CA LEU A 220 1.71 -1.40 -0.18
C LEU A 220 2.59 -1.11 1.03
N THR A 221 3.83 -0.71 0.79
CA THR A 221 4.71 -0.13 1.80
C THR A 221 4.98 1.32 1.47
N TRP A 222 5.22 2.16 2.46
CA TRP A 222 5.72 3.52 2.26
C TRP A 222 7.01 3.71 3.04
N GLN A 223 7.87 4.60 2.54
CA GLN A 223 9.04 4.99 3.33
C GLN A 223 8.64 6.06 4.35
N PRO A 224 9.08 5.96 5.60
CA PRO A 224 8.96 7.05 6.55
C PRO A 224 9.66 8.28 5.96
N THR A 225 8.98 9.42 5.93
CA THR A 225 9.70 10.68 5.69
C THR A 225 10.68 10.87 6.85
N GLN A 226 11.86 11.44 6.60
CA GLN A 226 13.00 11.48 7.55
C GLN A 226 12.70 12.08 8.95
N GLY A 227 11.49 12.59 9.21
CA GLY A 227 11.02 12.99 10.55
C GLY A 227 10.17 11.96 11.31
N SER A 228 10.01 10.73 10.80
CA SER A 228 9.10 9.72 11.39
C SER A 228 9.76 8.38 11.76
N GLN A 229 11.09 8.28 11.69
CA GLN A 229 11.82 7.14 12.27
C GLN A 229 12.06 7.38 13.76
N PRO A 230 11.61 6.49 14.67
CA PRO A 230 12.24 6.35 15.96
C PRO A 230 13.61 5.69 15.76
N ASP A 231 14.64 6.36 16.27
CA ASP A 231 15.98 5.84 16.57
C ASP A 231 16.92 5.51 15.41
N ALA A 232 17.59 6.57 14.91
CA ALA A 232 18.95 6.51 14.36
C ALA A 232 19.92 7.38 15.18
N ALA A 233 19.62 7.62 16.46
CA ALA A 233 20.42 8.49 17.34
C ALA A 233 21.43 7.74 18.23
N ASP A 234 21.59 6.42 18.09
CA ASP A 234 22.42 5.63 19.03
C ASP A 234 23.74 5.10 18.44
N ASN A 235 24.12 5.52 17.22
CA ASN A 235 25.38 5.06 16.59
C ASN A 235 26.44 6.16 16.36
N VAL A 236 26.25 7.37 16.87
CA VAL A 236 27.28 8.44 16.77
C VAL A 236 28.19 8.49 18.01
N GLU A 237 27.79 7.92 19.14
CA GLU A 237 28.55 8.05 20.39
C GLU A 237 29.66 7.00 20.60
N ARG A 238 29.90 6.08 19.64
CA ARG A 238 30.97 5.08 19.76
C ARG A 238 32.20 5.33 18.88
N SER A 239 32.29 6.46 18.17
CA SER A 239 33.48 6.79 17.36
C SER A 239 34.34 7.94 17.92
N ALA A 240 33.95 8.59 19.01
CA ALA A 240 34.65 9.77 19.52
C ALA A 240 35.56 9.53 20.74
N THR A 241 35.83 8.27 21.13
CA THR A 241 36.65 7.95 22.32
C THR A 241 37.96 7.23 21.99
N GLU A 242 38.56 7.47 20.81
CA GLU A 242 39.90 6.96 20.53
C GLU A 242 40.63 7.84 19.50
N VAL A 243 41.09 9.02 19.92
CA VAL A 243 42.42 9.58 19.57
C VAL A 243 42.80 10.61 20.64
N GLN A 244 43.55 10.16 21.65
CA GLN A 244 44.39 11.01 22.50
C GLN A 244 45.85 10.79 22.07
N VAL A 245 46.49 11.82 21.50
CA VAL A 245 47.89 12.21 21.77
C VAL A 245 47.96 13.74 21.65
#